data_AF-A0ABD5XCU7-F1
#
_entry.id   AF-A0ABD5XCU7-F1
#
_cell.length_a   1.000
_cell.length_b   1.000
_cell.length_c   1.000
_cell.angle_alpha   90.00
_cell.angle_beta   90.00
_cell.angle_gamma   90.00
#
_symmetry.space_group_name_H-M   'P 1'
#
loop_
_entity.id
_entity.type
_entity.pdbx_description
1 polymer ?
#
loop_
_entity_poly.entity_id
_entity_poly.type
_entity_poly.pdbx_seq_one_letter_code
_entity_poly.pdbx_strand_id
1 'polypeptide(L)'
;MATPLFDDESVEMDAVAVVANASGIELVRSDSDYAEEIAELSEGAVQFVACKKSMQAVGLTRDDILDVVETAPRPSENLPANGVDMHRHSQSPLQQQIER
;
A
#
# COMPACT_ATOMS: atom_id res chain seq x y z
N MET A 1 36.54 -11.38 2.74
CA MET A 1 35.31 -11.78 3.45
C MET A 1 34.66 -10.49 3.89
N ALA A 2 33.54 -10.12 3.27
CA ALA A 2 32.84 -8.89 3.58
C ALA A 2 31.77 -9.22 4.65
N THR A 3 31.90 -8.62 5.82
CA THR A 3 30.90 -8.70 6.89
C THR A 3 29.70 -7.84 6.47
N PRO A 4 28.47 -8.35 6.50
CA PRO A 4 27.29 -7.52 6.21
C PRO A 4 27.16 -6.43 7.27
N LEU A 5 27.09 -5.18 6.80
CA LEU A 5 26.90 -3.93 7.56
C LEU A 5 25.39 -3.68 7.80
N PHE A 6 24.69 -4.67 8.35
CA PHE A 6 23.30 -4.50 8.80
C PHE A 6 23.21 -4.84 10.29
N ASP A 7 24.09 -4.21 11.06
CA ASP A 7 23.88 -3.97 12.48
C ASP A 7 23.60 -2.47 12.55
N ASP A 8 22.37 -2.08 12.20
CA ASP A 8 21.90 -0.71 12.46
C ASP A 8 20.79 -0.81 13.50
N GLU A 9 21.09 -0.16 14.62
CA GLU A 9 20.35 -0.13 15.86
C GLU A 9 18.95 0.46 15.64
N SER A 10 17.93 -0.34 15.97
CA SER A 10 16.63 0.08 16.53
C SER A 10 16.15 1.50 16.16
N VAL A 11 15.78 1.71 14.89
CA VAL A 11 14.78 2.72 14.58
C VAL A 11 13.45 2.12 15.00
N GLU A 12 12.84 2.65 16.07
CA GLU A 12 11.42 2.37 16.37
C GLU A 12 10.63 2.87 15.16
N MET A 13 10.34 1.96 14.22
CA MET A 13 9.53 2.29 13.05
C MET A 13 8.13 2.55 13.55
N ASP A 14 7.76 3.83 13.68
CA ASP A 14 6.37 4.24 13.85
C ASP A 14 5.50 3.49 12.84
N ALA A 15 4.36 2.97 13.30
CA ALA A 15 3.45 2.19 12.47
C ALA A 15 3.19 2.90 11.12
N VAL A 16 3.56 2.22 10.03
CA VAL A 16 3.41 2.75 8.67
C VAL A 16 2.12 2.17 8.11
N ALA A 17 1.25 3.03 7.58
CA ALA A 17 0.09 2.55 6.84
C ALA A 17 0.24 2.82 5.35
N VAL A 18 -0.05 1.82 4.55
CA VAL A 18 0.00 1.85 3.11
C VAL A 18 -1.43 1.82 2.58
N VAL A 19 -1.87 2.90 1.93
CA VAL A 19 -3.22 2.99 1.37
C VAL A 19 -3.21 2.67 -0.11
N ALA A 20 -3.81 1.54 -0.48
CA ALA A 20 -4.07 1.18 -1.86
C ALA A 20 -5.25 2.02 -2.38
N ASN A 21 -4.96 2.92 -3.31
CA ASN A 21 -5.92 3.86 -3.87
C ASN A 21 -5.89 3.81 -5.40
N ALA A 22 -7.07 3.93 -6.01
CA ALA A 22 -7.29 3.77 -7.44
C ALA A 22 -6.57 2.52 -7.99
N SER A 23 -5.59 2.68 -8.89
CA SER A 23 -4.84 1.59 -9.52
C SER A 23 -3.97 0.78 -8.56
N GLY A 24 -3.67 1.29 -7.35
CA GLY A 24 -2.96 0.53 -6.33
C GLY A 24 -3.80 -0.59 -5.71
N ILE A 25 -5.14 -0.58 -5.92
CA ILE A 25 -6.01 -1.67 -5.46
C ILE A 25 -5.60 -3.02 -6.08
N GLU A 26 -5.02 -3.03 -7.28
CA GLU A 26 -4.56 -4.26 -7.93
C GLU A 26 -3.45 -4.99 -7.14
N LEU A 27 -2.71 -4.26 -6.30
CA LEU A 27 -1.61 -4.82 -5.51
C LEU A 27 -2.13 -5.58 -4.29
N VAL A 28 -3.30 -5.23 -3.77
CA VAL A 28 -3.87 -5.81 -2.54
C VAL A 28 -4.92 -6.88 -2.81
N ARG A 29 -5.09 -7.28 -4.07
CA ARG A 29 -6.02 -8.36 -4.45
C ARG A 29 -5.51 -9.71 -3.97
N SER A 30 -6.44 -10.62 -3.70
CA SER A 30 -6.11 -12.00 -3.27
C SER A 30 -5.36 -12.80 -4.33
N ASP A 31 -5.49 -12.41 -5.61
CA ASP A 31 -4.80 -12.99 -6.76
C ASP A 31 -3.52 -12.21 -7.17
N SER A 32 -3.06 -11.28 -6.33
CA SER A 32 -1.88 -10.46 -6.63
C SER A 32 -0.58 -11.26 -6.53
N ASP A 33 0.36 -10.98 -7.43
CA ASP A 33 1.74 -11.49 -7.34
C ASP A 33 2.47 -11.03 -6.06
N TYR A 34 1.96 -9.99 -5.39
CA TYR A 34 2.51 -9.42 -4.16
C TYR A 34 1.83 -9.93 -2.88
N ALA A 35 0.93 -10.91 -2.97
CA ALA A 35 0.13 -11.37 -1.84
C ALA A 35 0.97 -11.88 -0.66
N GLU A 36 2.03 -12.63 -0.94
CA GLU A 36 2.95 -13.16 0.07
C GLU A 36 3.73 -12.04 0.77
N GLU A 37 4.32 -11.11 -0.01
CA GLU A 37 5.08 -9.98 0.51
C GLU A 37 4.20 -9.05 1.38
N ILE A 38 2.96 -8.79 0.96
CA ILE A 38 2.02 -7.99 1.74
C ILE A 38 1.67 -8.68 3.06
N ALA A 39 1.51 -10.01 3.06
CA ALA A 39 1.23 -10.77 4.27
C ALA A 39 2.42 -10.70 5.25
N GLU A 40 3.64 -10.94 4.77
CA GLU A 40 4.87 -10.86 5.58
C GLU A 40 5.07 -9.44 6.17
N LEU A 41 4.87 -8.40 5.37
CA LEU A 41 4.96 -7.02 5.84
C LEU A 41 3.88 -6.68 6.88
N SER A 42 2.70 -7.28 6.74
CA SER A 42 1.58 -7.11 7.69
C SER A 42 1.80 -7.80 9.03
N GLU A 43 2.69 -8.79 9.12
CA GLU A 43 3.13 -9.36 10.40
C GLU A 43 4.04 -8.40 11.19
N GLY A 44 4.64 -7.43 10.49
CA GLY A 44 5.49 -6.39 11.07
C GLY A 44 4.72 -5.12 11.45
N ALA A 45 5.33 -3.96 11.17
CA ALA A 45 4.79 -2.65 11.53
C ALA A 45 4.01 -1.97 10.38
N VAL A 46 3.64 -2.72 9.33
CA VAL A 46 2.99 -2.17 8.14
C VAL A 46 1.51 -2.55 8.09
N GLN A 47 0.62 -1.56 8.08
CA GLN A 47 -0.82 -1.77 7.91
C GLN A 47 -1.23 -1.44 6.48
N PHE A 48 -1.85 -2.38 5.77
CA PHE A 48 -2.40 -2.11 4.44
C PHE A 48 -3.88 -1.76 4.52
N VAL A 49 -4.30 -0.73 3.78
CA VAL A 49 -5.70 -0.26 3.75
C VAL A 49 -6.15 -0.05 2.30
N ALA A 50 -7.22 -0.72 1.90
CA ALA A 50 -7.87 -0.53 0.61
C ALA A 50 -8.95 0.56 0.70
N CYS A 51 -8.91 1.51 -0.25
CA CYS A 51 -9.95 2.52 -0.38
C CYS A 51 -11.26 1.92 -0.94
N LYS A 52 -12.34 1.92 -0.15
CA LYS A 52 -13.65 1.36 -0.54
C LYS A 52 -14.20 1.95 -1.83
N LYS A 53 -14.00 3.24 -2.07
CA LYS A 53 -14.45 3.89 -3.31
C LYS A 53 -13.71 3.37 -4.54
N SER A 54 -12.41 3.14 -4.39
CA SER A 54 -11.60 2.58 -5.47
C SER A 54 -12.00 1.13 -5.74
N MET A 55 -12.21 0.31 -4.70
CA MET A 55 -12.75 -1.05 -4.86
C MET A 55 -14.09 -1.05 -5.61
N GLN A 56 -15.03 -0.20 -5.20
CA GLN A 56 -16.33 -0.08 -5.87
C GLN A 56 -16.21 0.35 -7.34
N ALA A 57 -15.28 1.26 -7.66
CA ALA A 57 -15.09 1.75 -9.02
C ALA A 57 -14.64 0.65 -9.99
N VAL A 58 -14.01 -0.42 -9.49
CA VAL A 58 -13.58 -1.58 -10.27
C VAL A 58 -14.39 -2.85 -9.98
N GLY A 59 -15.48 -2.74 -9.20
CA GLY A 59 -16.38 -3.85 -8.91
C GLY A 59 -15.84 -4.89 -7.92
N LEU A 60 -14.84 -4.53 -7.11
CA LEU A 60 -14.26 -5.42 -6.11
C LEU A 60 -15.03 -5.33 -4.78
N THR A 61 -15.05 -6.47 -4.10
CA THR A 61 -15.64 -6.69 -2.78
C THR A 61 -14.56 -7.06 -1.77
N ARG A 62 -14.97 -7.31 -0.51
CA ARG A 62 -14.04 -7.71 0.54
C ARG A 62 -13.35 -9.04 0.22
N ASP A 63 -14.07 -9.98 -0.38
CA ASP A 63 -13.56 -11.32 -0.70
C ASP A 63 -12.52 -11.32 -1.83
N ASP A 64 -12.44 -10.23 -2.60
CA ASP A 64 -11.49 -10.08 -3.70
C ASP A 64 -10.11 -9.52 -3.27
N ILE A 65 -9.97 -9.16 -1.99
CA ILE A 65 -8.73 -8.60 -1.43
C ILE A 65 -8.21 -9.45 -0.26
N LEU A 66 -6.91 -9.32 0.01
CA LEU A 66 -6.25 -10.08 1.07
C LEU A 66 -6.88 -9.80 2.44
N ASP A 67 -7.02 -10.85 3.25
CA ASP A 67 -7.63 -10.77 4.58
C ASP A 67 -6.90 -9.81 5.51
N VAL A 68 -5.58 -9.72 5.38
CA VAL A 68 -4.71 -8.83 6.17
C VAL A 68 -4.89 -7.34 5.83
N VAL A 69 -5.49 -7.02 4.68
CA VAL A 69 -5.71 -5.63 4.24
C VAL A 69 -7.00 -5.13 4.86
N GLU A 70 -7.04 -3.94 5.45
CA GLU A 70 -8.29 -3.34 5.95
C GLU A 70 -9.02 -2.56 4.85
N THR A 71 -10.27 -2.13 5.10
CA THR A 71 -11.01 -1.27 4.16
C THR A 71 -11.48 0.03 4.81
N ALA A 72 -11.17 1.17 4.20
CA ALA A 72 -11.57 2.48 4.69
C ALA A 72 -12.41 3.26 3.67
N PRO A 73 -13.41 4.05 4.10
CA PRO A 73 -14.23 4.86 3.20
C PRO A 73 -13.43 5.98 2.51
N ARG A 74 -12.37 6.48 3.14
CA ARG A 74 -11.38 7.41 2.57
C ARG A 74 -9.99 7.24 3.22
N PRO A 75 -8.89 7.57 2.53
CA PRO A 75 -7.52 7.45 3.07
C PRO A 75 -7.28 8.26 4.36
N SER A 76 -7.87 9.45 4.47
CA SER A 76 -7.53 10.40 5.54
C SER A 76 -8.13 10.10 6.91
N GLU A 77 -9.03 9.12 7.04
CA GLU A 77 -9.77 8.89 8.29
C GLU A 77 -9.05 7.91 9.25
N ASN A 78 -8.08 7.13 8.76
CA ASN A 78 -7.43 6.08 9.57
C ASN A 78 -5.92 5.93 9.33
N LEU A 79 -5.28 6.92 8.68
CA LEU A 79 -3.84 6.89 8.41
C LEU A 79 -3.05 7.39 9.63
N PRO A 80 -2.08 6.62 10.18
CA PRO A 80 -1.00 7.20 10.99
C PRO A 80 -0.32 8.34 10.24
N ALA A 81 0.34 9.24 10.98
CA ALA A 81 1.03 10.42 10.41
C ALA A 81 2.05 10.06 9.31
N ASN A 82 2.49 8.79 9.26
CA ASN A 82 3.45 8.25 8.29
C ASN A 82 2.79 7.45 7.14
N GLY A 83 1.55 7.78 6.78
CA GLY A 83 0.81 7.10 5.71
C GLY A 83 1.42 7.27 4.31
N VAL A 84 1.53 6.18 3.54
CA VAL A 84 1.97 6.17 2.13
C VAL A 84 0.79 5.83 1.22
N ASP A 85 0.50 6.66 0.21
CA ASP A 85 -0.52 6.38 -0.80
C ASP A 85 0.08 5.57 -1.97
N MET A 86 -0.39 4.34 -2.15
CA MET A 86 -0.10 3.53 -3.33
C MET A 86 -1.11 3.87 -4.43
N HIS A 87 -0.75 4.86 -5.25
CA HIS A 87 -1.31 5.03 -6.58
C HIS A 87 -0.30 4.44 -7.58
N ARG A 88 -0.66 3.40 -8.33
CA ARG A 88 0.19 2.93 -9.44
C ARG A 88 0.35 4.13 -10.38
N HIS A 89 1.59 4.59 -10.59
CA HIS A 89 1.92 5.79 -11.35
C HIS A 89 1.08 5.89 -12.66
N SER A 90 -0.05 6.56 -12.59
CA SER A 90 -0.56 7.32 -13.72
C SER A 90 0.37 8.53 -13.77
N GLN A 91 1.07 8.71 -14.88
CA GLN A 91 2.19 9.65 -15.01
C GLN A 91 1.94 10.97 -14.28
N SER A 92 2.95 11.40 -13.51
CA SER A 92 2.96 12.68 -12.80
C SER A 92 2.48 13.81 -13.73
N PRO A 93 1.67 14.78 -13.24
CA PRO A 93 1.30 15.97 -14.01
C PRO A 93 2.50 16.72 -14.60
N LEU A 94 3.69 16.56 -13.99
CA LEU A 94 4.95 17.14 -14.49
C LEU A 94 5.47 16.48 -15.77
N GLN A 95 5.13 15.21 -16.06
CA GLN A 95 5.54 14.56 -17.32
C GLN A 95 4.69 15.00 -18.52
N GLN A 96 3.42 15.38 -18.31
CA GLN A 96 2.54 15.85 -19.38
C GLN A 96 2.90 17.26 -19.91
N GLN A 97 3.75 18.01 -19.21
CA GLN A 97 4.23 19.33 -19.64
C GLN A 97 5.50 19.28 -20.51
N ILE A 98 6.21 18.16 -20.52
CA ILE A 98 7.46 18.01 -21.28
C ILE A 98 7.19 17.59 -22.74
N GLU A 99 6.01 17.02 -23.02
CA GLU A 99 5.61 16.56 -24.36
C GLU A 99 4.65 17.51 -25.11
N ARG A 100 4.62 18.80 -24.76
CA ARG A 100 3.88 19.85 -25.51
C ARG A 100 4.80 20.79 -26.27
#